data_AF-A0AA51CDE7-F1
#
_entry.id   AF-A0AA51CDE7-F1
#
_cell.length_a   1.000
_cell.length_b   1.000
_cell.length_c   1.000
_cell.angle_alpha   90.00
_cell.angle_beta   90.00
_cell.angle_gamma   90.00
#
_symmetry.space_group_name_H-M   'P 1'
#
loop_
_entity.id
_entity.type
_entity.pdbx_description
1 polymer ?
#
loop_
_entity_poly.entity_id
_entity_poly.type
_entity_poly.pdbx_seq_one_letter_code
_entity_poly.pdbx_strand_id
1 'polypeptide(L)'
;MTKRQELLLNSLQDKTDDEKREILAREYNLNWDCPEGPCKLWFAKVFTYCNTDEFEDELDFFFFLVNIFGYLWHICFNHEDTVFLGCTCPCGNKQTILYYSITFGD
;
A
#
# COMPACT_ATOMS: atom_id res chain seq x y z
N MET A 1 15.68 1.57 5.49
CA MET A 1 14.61 0.78 6.14
C MET A 1 14.16 1.58 7.35
N THR A 2 12.87 1.90 7.44
CA THR A 2 12.34 2.65 8.59
C THR A 2 12.04 1.68 9.74
N LYS A 3 12.02 2.16 10.99
CA LYS A 3 11.68 1.34 12.17
C LYS A 3 10.32 0.62 12.01
N ARG A 4 9.38 1.24 11.30
CA ARG A 4 8.05 0.67 11.00
C ARG A 4 8.14 -0.54 10.08
N GLN A 5 8.99 -0.47 9.03
CA GLN A 5 9.23 -1.60 8.13
C GLN A 5 9.88 -2.77 8.88
N GLU A 6 10.87 -2.50 9.73
CA GLU A 6 11.56 -3.52 10.53
C GLU A 6 10.61 -4.22 11.51
N LEU A 7 9.76 -3.47 12.22
CA LEU A 7 8.77 -4.04 13.13
C LEU A 7 7.79 -4.98 12.41
N LEU A 8 7.36 -4.60 11.21
CA LEU A 8 6.47 -5.42 10.39
C LEU A 8 7.18 -6.67 9.86
N LEU A 9 8.43 -6.56 9.41
CA LEU A 9 9.20 -7.74 8.99
C LEU A 9 9.41 -8.72 10.13
N ASN A 10 9.73 -8.22 11.32
CA ASN A 10 9.89 -9.04 12.52
C ASN A 10 8.58 -9.74 12.93
N SER A 11 7.42 -9.09 12.73
CA SER A 11 6.12 -9.71 13.03
C SER A 11 5.74 -10.80 12.02
N LEU A 12 6.26 -10.72 10.79
CA LEU A 12 6.04 -11.68 9.70
C LEU A 12 7.12 -12.78 9.63
N GLN A 13 8.23 -12.63 10.35
CA GLN A 13 9.32 -13.60 10.37
C GLN A 13 8.85 -14.94 10.92
N ASP A 14 9.29 -16.03 10.28
CA ASP A 14 8.96 -17.42 10.63
C ASP A 14 7.48 -17.82 10.54
N LYS A 15 6.64 -16.99 9.90
CA LYS A 15 5.22 -17.28 9.65
C LYS A 15 4.98 -17.86 8.26
N THR A 16 3.91 -18.64 8.12
CA THR A 16 3.45 -19.08 6.80
C THR A 16 2.80 -17.93 6.03
N ASP A 17 2.69 -18.06 4.71
CA ASP A 17 2.11 -16.99 3.89
C ASP A 17 0.63 -16.75 4.23
N ASP A 18 -0.12 -17.78 4.63
CA ASP A 18 -1.51 -17.62 5.10
C ASP A 18 -1.59 -16.85 6.43
N GLU A 19 -0.70 -17.13 7.39
CA GLU A 19 -0.63 -16.38 8.65
C GLU A 19 -0.24 -14.91 8.42
N LYS A 20 0.67 -14.66 7.48
CA LYS A 20 1.05 -13.29 7.09
C LYS A 20 -0.15 -12.54 6.52
N ARG A 21 -0.95 -13.18 5.66
CA ARG A 21 -2.18 -12.59 5.11
C ARG A 21 -3.17 -12.22 6.21
N GLU A 22 -3.39 -13.09 7.20
CA GLU A 22 -4.31 -12.82 8.32
C GLU A 22 -3.86 -11.63 9.20
N ILE A 23 -2.56 -11.56 9.51
CA ILE A 23 -2.00 -10.46 10.32
C ILE A 23 -2.18 -9.13 9.59
N LEU A 24 -1.83 -9.09 8.30
CA LEU A 24 -1.93 -7.88 7.49
C LEU A 24 -3.39 -7.46 7.28
N ALA A 25 -4.30 -8.42 7.06
CA ALA A 25 -5.73 -8.14 6.96
C ALA A 25 -6.29 -7.51 8.25
N ARG A 26 -5.86 -8.02 9.42
CA ARG A 26 -6.28 -7.51 10.73
C ARG A 26 -5.70 -6.13 11.04
N GLU A 27 -4.41 -5.94 10.80
CA GLU A 27 -3.69 -4.72 11.17
C GLU A 27 -4.09 -3.53 10.30
N TYR A 28 -4.36 -3.77 9.02
CA TYR A 28 -4.73 -2.72 8.06
C TYR A 28 -6.21 -2.70 7.71
N ASN A 29 -7.03 -3.54 8.35
CA ASN A 29 -8.46 -3.69 8.10
C ASN A 29 -8.76 -3.87 6.60
N LEU A 30 -8.00 -4.74 5.95
CA LEU A 30 -8.08 -4.96 4.51
C LEU A 30 -9.05 -6.11 4.25
N ASN A 31 -10.13 -5.80 3.53
CA ASN A 31 -10.99 -6.82 2.96
C ASN A 31 -10.43 -7.20 1.59
N TRP A 32 -9.76 -8.35 1.51
CA TRP A 32 -9.05 -8.83 0.33
C TRP A 32 -9.91 -9.71 -0.59
N ASP A 33 -11.24 -9.59 -0.54
CA ASP A 33 -12.15 -10.11 -1.57
C ASP A 33 -11.89 -9.37 -2.89
N CYS A 34 -10.77 -9.69 -3.50
CA CYS A 34 -10.32 -9.16 -4.76
C CYS A 34 -10.92 -10.06 -5.83
N PRO A 35 -11.83 -9.57 -6.69
CA PRO A 35 -12.51 -10.42 -7.66
C PRO A 35 -11.47 -11.06 -8.59
N GLU A 36 -11.42 -12.39 -8.59
CA GLU A 36 -10.55 -13.16 -9.47
C GLU A 36 -10.97 -12.90 -10.93
N GLY A 37 -10.02 -12.48 -11.76
CA GLY A 37 -10.24 -12.25 -13.18
C GLY A 37 -9.11 -11.47 -13.86
N PRO A 38 -9.06 -11.44 -15.20
CA PRO A 38 -8.01 -10.75 -15.98
C PRO A 38 -8.10 -9.21 -15.90
N CYS A 39 -8.92 -8.68 -14.99
CA CYS A 39 -9.27 -7.28 -14.94
C CYS A 39 -8.30 -6.50 -14.06
N LYS A 40 -7.77 -5.41 -14.61
CA LYS A 40 -7.05 -4.36 -13.89
C LYS A 40 -7.97 -3.72 -12.87
N LEU A 41 -7.60 -3.79 -11.59
CA LEU A 41 -8.34 -3.18 -10.49
C LEU A 41 -7.71 -1.85 -10.12
N TRP A 42 -8.53 -0.82 -9.97
CA TRP A 42 -8.10 0.53 -9.62
C TRP A 42 -8.38 0.85 -8.16
N PHE A 43 -7.41 1.49 -7.52
CA PHE A 43 -7.44 1.86 -6.12
C PHE A 43 -7.04 3.31 -5.94
N ALA A 44 -7.47 3.89 -4.83
CA ALA A 44 -7.06 5.23 -4.41
C ALA A 44 -6.56 5.19 -2.97
N LYS A 45 -5.33 5.65 -2.73
CA LYS A 45 -4.78 5.86 -1.40
C LYS A 45 -4.67 7.35 -1.13
N VAL A 46 -5.30 7.80 -0.05
CA VAL A 46 -5.22 9.19 0.41
C VAL A 46 -4.12 9.30 1.45
N PHE A 47 -3.19 10.23 1.23
CA PHE A 47 -2.16 10.65 2.17
C PHE A 47 -2.51 12.03 2.68
N THR A 48 -2.40 12.24 4.00
CA THR A 48 -2.50 13.56 4.63
C THR A 48 -1.19 13.80 5.36
N TYR A 49 -0.57 14.95 5.15
CA TYR A 49 0.76 15.25 5.68
C TYR A 49 0.95 16.76 5.91
N CYS A 50 1.88 17.12 6.79
CA CYS A 50 2.20 18.50 7.13
C CYS A 50 3.45 19.00 6.39
N ASN A 51 4.42 18.11 6.14
CA ASN A 51 5.69 18.43 5.46
C ASN A 51 6.08 17.34 4.45
N THR A 52 7.06 17.63 3.60
CA THR A 52 7.47 16.71 2.53
C THR A 52 8.11 15.44 3.09
N ASP A 53 8.91 15.54 4.15
CA ASP A 53 9.59 14.39 4.76
C ASP A 53 8.57 13.36 5.28
N GLU A 54 7.50 13.83 5.93
CA GLU A 54 6.39 12.97 6.39
C GLU A 54 5.68 12.28 5.21
N PHE A 55 5.51 12.98 4.09
CA PHE A 55 4.91 12.41 2.89
C PHE A 55 5.81 11.33 2.26
N GLU A 56 7.11 11.61 2.16
CA GLU A 56 8.09 10.65 1.65
C GLU A 56 8.13 9.38 2.52
N ASP A 57 8.16 9.52 3.84
CA ASP A 57 8.13 8.38 4.77
C ASP A 57 6.87 7.51 4.62
N GLU A 58 5.69 8.14 4.49
CA GLU A 58 4.43 7.41 4.29
C GLU A 58 4.33 6.76 2.91
N LEU A 59 4.87 7.41 1.87
CA LEU A 59 4.89 6.88 0.52
C LEU A 59 5.84 5.68 0.40
N ASP A 60 7.03 5.76 1.01
CA ASP A 60 7.99 4.66 1.09
C ASP A 60 7.42 3.47 1.85
N PHE A 61 6.70 3.72 2.95
CA PHE A 61 6.01 2.67 3.69
C PHE A 61 4.88 2.04 2.87
N PHE A 62 4.12 2.83 2.13
CA PHE A 62 3.07 2.33 1.24
C PHE A 62 3.64 1.41 0.15
N PHE A 63 4.69 1.81 -0.56
CA PHE A 63 5.31 0.96 -1.60
C PHE A 63 5.93 -0.31 -1.01
N PHE A 64 6.47 -0.23 0.19
CA PHE A 64 6.92 -1.41 0.92
C PHE A 64 5.78 -2.41 1.18
N LEU A 65 4.61 -1.95 1.63
CA LEU A 65 3.43 -2.80 1.81
C LEU A 65 2.95 -3.39 0.48
N VAL A 66 2.90 -2.58 -0.59
CA VAL A 66 2.53 -3.04 -1.93
C VAL A 66 3.42 -4.18 -2.39
N ASN A 67 4.74 -4.13 -2.13
CA ASN A 67 5.65 -5.22 -2.45
C ASN A 67 5.36 -6.50 -1.67
N ILE A 68 5.08 -6.38 -0.36
CA ILE A 68 4.67 -7.54 0.46
C ILE A 68 3.37 -8.14 -0.08
N PHE A 69 2.41 -7.28 -0.45
CA PHE A 69 1.14 -7.72 -0.99
C PHE A 69 1.31 -8.39 -2.36
N GLY A 70 2.20 -7.86 -3.21
CA GLY A 70 2.56 -8.47 -4.49
C GLY A 70 3.06 -9.90 -4.34
N TYR A 71 3.96 -10.13 -3.40
CA TYR A 71 4.44 -11.47 -3.08
C TYR A 71 3.32 -12.37 -2.54
N LEU A 72 2.55 -11.90 -1.55
CA LEU A 72 1.57 -12.74 -0.85
C LEU A 72 0.30 -13.04 -1.65
N TRP A 73 -0.13 -12.17 -2.56
CA TRP A 73 -1.36 -12.35 -3.34
C TRP A 73 -1.12 -12.49 -4.85
N HIS A 74 0.14 -12.61 -5.28
CA HIS A 74 0.52 -12.68 -6.69
C HIS A 74 -0.05 -11.52 -7.52
N ILE A 75 -0.05 -10.33 -6.94
CA ILE A 75 -0.50 -9.10 -7.62
C ILE A 75 0.71 -8.31 -8.14
N CYS A 76 0.51 -7.61 -9.26
CA CYS A 76 1.48 -6.69 -9.82
C CYS A 76 0.96 -5.26 -9.72
N PHE A 77 1.74 -4.37 -9.13
CA PHE A 77 1.45 -2.94 -9.09
C PHE A 77 1.96 -2.27 -10.37
N ASN A 78 1.08 -1.56 -11.08
CA ASN A 78 1.43 -0.91 -12.34
C ASN A 78 1.87 0.54 -12.10
N HIS A 79 3.19 0.74 -12.05
CA HIS A 79 3.78 2.06 -11.82
C HIS A 79 3.41 3.08 -12.91
N GLU A 80 3.33 2.67 -14.17
CA GLU A 80 3.06 3.57 -15.31
C GLU A 80 1.66 4.21 -15.26
N ASP A 81 0.71 3.54 -14.61
CA ASP A 81 -0.67 4.00 -14.44
C ASP A 81 -0.89 4.85 -13.18
N THR A 82 0.18 5.12 -12.45
CA THR A 82 0.10 5.78 -11.15
C THR A 82 -0.07 7.28 -11.32
N VAL A 83 -1.12 7.85 -10.73
CA VAL A 83 -1.44 9.29 -10.81
C VAL A 83 -1.52 9.89 -9.41
N PHE A 84 -0.80 10.98 -9.20
CA PHE A 84 -0.85 11.77 -7.96
C PHE A 84 -1.71 13.01 -8.17
N LEU A 85 -2.75 13.17 -7.35
CA LEU A 85 -3.54 14.39 -7.26
C LEU A 85 -3.29 15.05 -5.90
N GLY A 86 -2.55 16.16 -5.92
CA GLY A 86 -2.25 16.94 -4.73
C GLY A 86 -3.25 18.07 -4.51
N CYS A 87 -3.63 18.32 -3.26
CA CYS A 87 -4.28 19.57 -2.86
C CYS A 87 -3.69 20.09 -1.54
N THR A 88 -3.77 21.40 -1.33
CA THR A 88 -3.43 22.01 -0.04
C THR A 88 -4.71 22.51 0.59
N CYS A 89 -5.02 22.01 1.78
CA CYS A 89 -6.18 22.44 2.53
C CYS A 89 -5.95 23.86 3.09
N PRO A 90 -6.98 24.71 3.17
CA PRO A 90 -6.87 26.04 3.79
C PRO A 90 -6.34 26.02 5.24
N CYS A 91 -6.44 24.89 5.95
CA CYS A 91 -5.87 24.72 7.29
C CYS A 91 -4.35 24.48 7.32
N GLY A 92 -3.68 24.43 6.16
CA GLY A 92 -2.23 24.22 6.03
C GLY A 92 -1.82 22.75 5.82
N ASN A 93 -2.72 21.80 6.08
CA ASN A 93 -2.47 20.38 5.78
C ASN A 93 -2.45 20.16 4.27
N LYS A 94 -1.52 19.31 3.83
CA LYS A 94 -1.46 18.86 2.43
C LYS A 94 -2.11 17.48 2.34
N GLN A 95 -2.78 17.25 1.23
CA GLN A 95 -3.30 15.94 0.89
C GLN A 95 -2.82 15.53 -0.50
N THR A 96 -2.55 14.25 -0.67
CA THR A 96 -2.23 13.68 -1.96
C THR A 96 -2.98 12.37 -2.12
N ILE A 97 -3.74 12.28 -3.21
CA ILE A 97 -4.45 11.08 -3.59
C ILE A 97 -3.61 10.37 -4.64
N LEU A 98 -3.21 9.15 -4.32
CA LEU A 98 -2.53 8.24 -5.22
C LEU A 98 -3.56 7.32 -5.85
N TYR A 99 -3.83 7.51 -7.14
CA TYR A 99 -4.56 6.53 -7.93
C TYR A 99 -3.56 5.53 -8.50
N TYR A 100 -3.83 4.26 -8.29
CA TYR A 100 -2.97 3.18 -8.77
C TYR A 100 -3.82 2.01 -9.21
N SER A 101 -3.20 1.09 -9.94
CA SER A 101 -3.86 -0.14 -10.32
C SER A 101 -3.00 -1.36 -9.98
N ILE A 102 -3.70 -2.45 -9.69
CA ILE A 102 -3.09 -3.77 -9.54
C ILE A 102 -3.70 -4.71 -10.58
N THR A 103 -2.89 -5.64 -11.05
CA THR A 103 -3.31 -6.77 -11.87
C THR A 103 -2.95 -8.04 -11.12
N PHE A 104 -3.72 -9.09 -11.32
CA PHE A 104 -3.32 -10.42 -10.87
C PHE A 104 -2.34 -10.97 -11.91
N GLY A 105 -1.26 -11.62 -11.47
CA GLY A 105 -0.38 -12.32 -12.38
C GLY A 105 -1.14 -13.40 -13.16
N ASP A 106 -0.71 -13.64 -14.40
CA ASP A 106 -1.08 -14.85 -15.15
C ASP A 106 -0.57 -16.13 -14.46
#